data_AF-A0A3N5NMZ9-F1
#
_entry.id   AF-A0A3N5NMZ9-F1
#
_cell.length_a   1.000
_cell.length_b   1.000
_cell.length_c   1.000
_cell.angle_alpha   90.00
_cell.angle_beta   90.00
_cell.angle_gamma   90.00
#
_symmetry.space_group_name_H-M   'P 1'
#
loop_
_entity.id
_entity.type
_entity.pdbx_description
1 polymer ?
#
loop_
_entity_poly.entity_id
_entity_poly.type
_entity_poly.pdbx_seq_one_letter_code
_entity_poly.pdbx_strand_id
1 'polypeptide(L)'
;FMDTPGFDPCSATGQIAGGANVILFTTGRGSCFGAKPVPSIKLATNSPMYRKLAEDMDINCGEILDGSSTVKAMGEKIFEHTLRICSGEKSKSELLGLGDHEFVPWNIGVVG
;
A
#
# COMPACT_ATOMS: atom_id res chain seq x y z
N PHE A 1 -1.30 0.99 -17.67
CA PHE A 1 -2.47 1.58 -16.97
C PHE A 1 -3.53 0.49 -16.88
N MET A 2 -4.17 0.32 -15.72
CA MET A 2 -5.22 -0.67 -15.53
C MET A 2 -6.49 0.05 -15.08
N ASP A 3 -7.59 -0.22 -15.78
CA ASP A 3 -8.89 0.36 -15.47
C ASP A 3 -9.56 -0.46 -14.35
N THR A 4 -9.62 0.11 -13.15
CA THR A 4 -10.21 -0.52 -11.96
C THR A 4 -11.03 0.52 -11.18
N PRO A 5 -12.04 0.11 -10.40
CA PRO A 5 -12.83 1.05 -9.59
C PRO A 5 -11.98 1.83 -8.59
N GLY A 6 -12.45 3.00 -8.15
CA GLY A 6 -11.74 3.83 -7.16
C GLY A 6 -11.87 3.38 -5.70
N PHE A 7 -12.66 2.35 -5.41
CA PHE A 7 -12.79 1.79 -4.06
C PHE A 7 -11.62 0.85 -3.77
N ASP A 8 -10.81 1.13 -2.74
CA ASP A 8 -9.50 0.51 -2.53
C ASP A 8 -9.48 -1.03 -2.63
N PRO A 9 -10.36 -1.79 -1.94
CA PRO A 9 -10.38 -3.25 -2.04
C PRO A 9 -10.67 -3.74 -3.45
N CYS A 10 -11.65 -3.13 -4.14
CA CYS A 10 -11.98 -3.48 -5.53
C CYS A 10 -10.86 -3.10 -6.51
N SER A 11 -10.23 -1.94 -6.31
CA SER A 11 -9.12 -1.47 -7.13
C SER A 11 -7.94 -2.43 -7.06
N ALA A 12 -7.48 -2.72 -5.84
CA ALA A 12 -6.35 -3.61 -5.60
C ALA A 12 -6.66 -5.04 -6.07
N THR A 13 -7.89 -5.52 -5.85
CA THR A 13 -8.31 -6.85 -6.36
C THR A 13 -8.21 -6.93 -7.87
N GLY A 14 -8.64 -5.88 -8.59
CA GLY A 14 -8.47 -5.82 -10.04
C GLY A 14 -6.99 -5.84 -10.47
N GLN A 15 -6.14 -5.06 -9.78
CA GLN A 15 -4.69 -5.03 -10.02
C GLN A 15 -4.03 -6.39 -9.82
N ILE A 16 -4.38 -7.08 -8.73
CA ILE A 16 -3.87 -8.41 -8.40
C ILE A 16 -4.37 -9.43 -9.42
N ALA A 17 -5.67 -9.42 -9.74
CA ALA A 17 -6.25 -10.31 -10.75
C ALA A 17 -5.62 -10.10 -12.14
N GLY A 18 -5.18 -8.87 -12.45
CA GLY A 18 -4.41 -8.56 -13.66
C GLY A 18 -2.93 -8.93 -13.61
N GLY A 19 -2.44 -9.50 -12.50
CA GLY A 19 -1.08 -10.04 -12.37
C GLY A 19 -0.10 -9.18 -11.57
N ALA A 20 -0.56 -8.14 -10.87
CA ALA A 20 0.30 -7.41 -9.92
C ALA A 20 0.73 -8.33 -8.77
N ASN A 21 2.03 -8.36 -8.46
CA ASN A 21 2.61 -9.19 -7.39
C ASN A 21 2.94 -8.40 -6.11
N VAL A 22 2.72 -7.08 -6.12
CA VAL A 22 2.92 -6.18 -4.98
C VAL A 22 2.03 -4.96 -5.15
N ILE A 23 1.47 -4.44 -4.06
CA ILE A 23 0.67 -3.21 -4.05
C ILE A 23 1.40 -2.14 -3.22
N LEU A 24 1.64 -0.98 -3.82
CA LEU A 24 2.11 0.20 -3.11
C LEU A 24 0.91 1.12 -2.86
N PHE A 25 0.53 1.25 -1.60
CA PHE A 25 -0.68 1.95 -1.20
C PHE A 25 -0.34 3.25 -0.47
N THR A 26 -0.66 4.40 -1.09
CA THR A 26 -0.43 5.71 -0.45
C THR A 26 -1.60 6.09 0.46
N THR A 27 -1.31 6.56 1.67
CA THR A 27 -2.37 6.99 2.59
C THR A 27 -1.97 8.21 3.40
N GLY A 28 -2.88 9.19 3.46
CA GLY A 28 -2.77 10.36 4.32
C GLY A 28 -3.71 10.35 5.53
N ARG A 29 -4.61 9.37 5.59
CA ARG A 29 -5.65 9.26 6.63
C ARG A 29 -5.49 8.02 7.51
N GLY A 30 -4.41 7.25 7.32
CA GLY A 30 -4.09 6.10 8.17
C GLY A 30 -4.95 4.87 7.89
N SER A 31 -5.21 4.58 6.61
CA SER A 31 -5.88 3.33 6.23
C SER A 31 -4.97 2.13 6.54
N CYS A 32 -5.47 1.17 7.32
CA CYS A 32 -4.78 -0.08 7.63
C CYS A 32 -4.97 -1.14 6.53
N PHE A 33 -4.97 -0.72 5.26
CA PHE A 33 -5.24 -1.57 4.11
C PHE A 33 -4.19 -2.71 3.96
N GLY A 34 -4.62 -3.85 3.41
CA GLY A 34 -3.81 -4.98 2.99
C GLY A 34 -4.51 -5.79 1.88
N ALA A 35 -3.80 -6.17 0.83
CA ALA A 35 -4.38 -6.77 -0.36
C ALA A 35 -3.90 -8.21 -0.60
N LYS A 36 -4.28 -9.15 0.28
CA LYS A 36 -3.99 -10.57 0.05
C LYS A 36 -4.59 -11.00 -1.31
N PRO A 37 -3.90 -11.85 -2.11
CA PRO A 37 -2.73 -12.65 -1.75
C PRO A 37 -1.34 -11.98 -1.91
N VAL A 38 -1.25 -10.70 -2.24
CA VAL A 38 0.06 -10.05 -2.49
C VAL A 38 0.49 -9.12 -1.35
N PRO A 39 1.80 -8.93 -1.14
CA PRO A 39 2.29 -7.97 -0.16
C PRO A 39 1.80 -6.55 -0.48
N SER A 40 1.37 -5.84 0.56
CA SER A 40 0.96 -4.43 0.47
C SER A 40 1.88 -3.54 1.29
N ILE A 41 2.55 -2.60 0.61
CA ILE A 41 3.49 -1.63 1.18
C ILE A 41 2.75 -0.31 1.35
N LYS A 42 2.59 0.13 2.59
CA LYS A 42 1.88 1.36 2.94
C LYS A 42 2.82 2.56 3.04
N LEU A 43 2.55 3.56 2.22
CA LEU A 43 3.31 4.80 2.09
C LEU A 43 2.55 5.94 2.78
N ALA A 44 3.00 6.32 3.97
CA ALA A 44 2.41 7.42 4.73
C ALA A 44 2.78 8.77 4.11
N THR A 45 1.79 9.61 3.80
CA THR A 45 2.03 10.90 3.13
C THR A 45 2.43 12.03 4.09
N ASN A 46 2.39 11.81 5.40
CA ASN A 46 2.79 12.80 6.40
C ASN A 46 3.37 12.16 7.66
N SER A 47 4.41 12.79 8.21
CA SER A 47 5.14 12.30 9.38
C SER A 47 4.32 12.26 10.68
N PRO A 48 3.41 13.22 10.96
CA PRO A 48 2.57 13.13 12.15
C PRO A 48 1.70 11.86 12.20
N MET A 49 1.09 11.47 11.08
CA MET A 49 0.32 10.23 10.98
C MET A 49 1.24 9.01 11.07
N TYR A 50 2.36 9.01 10.33
CA TYR A 50 3.33 7.91 10.38
C TYR A 50 3.77 7.62 11.81
N ARG A 51 4.12 8.65 12.60
CA ARG A 51 4.54 8.47 14.00
C ARG A 51 3.48 7.84 14.90
N LYS A 52 2.19 8.11 14.64
CA LYS A 52 1.07 7.53 15.40
C LYS A 52 0.75 6.09 14.99
N LEU A 53 1.04 5.74 13.73
CA LEU A 53 0.72 4.45 13.12
C LEU A 53 1.98 3.73 12.63
N ALA A 54 3.12 3.93 13.30
CA ALA A 54 4.43 3.43 12.84
C ALA A 54 4.48 1.89 12.77
N GLU A 55 3.65 1.21 13.56
CA GLU A 55 3.52 -0.25 13.50
C GLU A 55 2.74 -0.74 12.28
N ASP A 56 1.92 0.11 11.66
CA ASP A 56 1.10 -0.24 10.50
C ASP A 56 1.69 0.28 9.18
N MET A 57 2.49 1.36 9.21
CA MET A 57 3.04 2.00 8.01
C MET A 57 4.46 1.49 7.68
N ASP A 58 4.71 1.17 6.41
CA ASP A 58 6.02 0.68 5.95
C ASP A 58 7.02 1.83 5.73
N ILE A 59 6.60 2.94 5.10
CA ILE A 59 7.49 4.07 4.77
C ILE A 59 6.83 5.41 5.10
N ASN A 60 7.60 6.30 5.74
CA ASN A 60 7.25 7.71 5.91
C ASN A 60 7.68 8.56 4.70
N CYS A 61 6.75 8.84 3.78
CA CYS A 61 6.99 9.79 2.69
C CYS A 61 6.83 11.26 3.13
N GLY A 62 6.35 11.51 4.35
CA GLY A 62 6.26 12.84 4.96
C GLY A 62 7.62 13.52 5.13
N GLU A 63 8.72 12.76 5.11
CA GLU A 63 10.10 13.29 5.13
C GLU A 63 10.37 14.28 3.98
N ILE A 64 9.65 14.19 2.86
CA ILE A 64 9.73 15.16 1.77
C ILE A 64 9.18 16.53 2.23
N LEU A 65 8.03 16.54 2.90
CA LEU A 65 7.40 17.76 3.39
C LEU A 65 8.15 18.36 4.59
N ASP A 66 8.77 17.50 5.40
CA ASP A 66 9.62 17.91 6.52
C ASP A 66 10.98 18.48 6.06
N GLY A 67 11.32 18.37 4.77
CA GLY A 67 12.58 18.84 4.21
C GLY A 67 13.79 17.95 4.54
N SER A 68 13.58 16.77 5.12
CA SER A 68 14.64 15.82 5.49
C SER A 68 14.97 14.81 4.38
N SER A 69 14.14 14.74 3.33
CA SER A 69 14.41 13.94 2.13
C SER A 69 13.99 14.68 0.85
N THR A 70 14.60 14.31 -0.27
CA THR A 70 14.14 14.74 -1.60
C THR A 70 13.18 13.71 -2.19
N VAL A 71 12.42 14.10 -3.23
CA VAL A 71 11.58 13.16 -4.01
C VAL A 71 12.42 12.02 -4.58
N LYS A 72 13.61 12.33 -5.12
CA LYS A 72 14.51 11.33 -5.69
C LYS A 72 14.98 10.32 -4.64
N ALA A 73 15.48 10.80 -3.51
CA ALA A 73 15.92 9.93 -2.41
C ALA A 73 14.78 9.08 -1.84
N MET A 74 13.56 9.64 -1.76
CA MET A 74 12.38 8.87 -1.33
C MET A 74 12.00 7.80 -2.35
N GLY A 75 12.11 8.08 -3.66
CA GLY A 75 11.90 7.10 -4.72
C GLY A 75 12.88 5.92 -4.62
N GLU A 76 14.17 6.20 -4.39
CA GLU A 76 15.19 5.18 -4.15
C GLU A 76 14.86 4.35 -2.89
N LYS A 77 14.48 4.99 -1.79
CA LYS A 77 14.06 4.31 -0.54
C LYS A 77 12.86 3.38 -0.75
N ILE A 78 11.84 3.83 -1.49
CA ILE A 78 10.65 3.02 -1.83
C ILE A 78 11.06 1.83 -2.69
N PHE A 79 11.90 2.04 -3.70
CA PHE A 79 12.36 0.99 -4.60
C PHE A 79 13.14 -0.09 -3.85
N GLU A 80 14.14 0.29 -3.05
CA GLU A 80 14.94 -0.65 -2.26
C GLU A 80 14.10 -1.43 -1.25
N HIS A 81 13.13 -0.78 -0.60
CA HIS A 81 12.22 -1.48 0.30
C HIS A 81 11.32 -2.46 -0.45
N THR A 82 10.79 -2.06 -1.60
CA THR A 82 9.98 -2.94 -2.47
C THR A 82 10.78 -4.17 -2.88
N LEU A 83 12.05 -4.02 -3.25
CA LEU A 83 12.92 -5.17 -3.57
C LEU A 83 13.08 -6.14 -2.40
N ARG A 84 13.27 -5.64 -1.17
CA ARG A 84 13.36 -6.51 0.01
C ARG A 84 12.07 -7.29 0.26
N ILE A 85 10.93 -6.62 0.14
CA ILE A 85 9.61 -7.26 0.27
C ILE A 85 9.41 -8.35 -0.80
N CYS A 86 9.69 -8.02 -2.06
CA CYS A 86 9.64 -8.99 -3.15
C CYS A 86 10.66 -10.15 -2.97
N SER A 87 11.70 -9.95 -2.16
CA SER A 87 12.69 -10.98 -1.82
C SER A 87 12.32 -11.79 -0.57
N GLY A 88 11.14 -11.58 0.02
CA GLY A 88 10.60 -12.37 1.12
C GLY A 88 10.58 -11.69 2.49
N GLU A 89 11.01 -10.41 2.60
CA GLU A 89 10.69 -9.61 3.78
C GLU A 89 9.17 -9.38 3.84
N LYS A 90 8.55 -9.52 5.01
CA LYS A 90 7.10 -9.29 5.16
C LYS A 90 6.80 -7.82 5.32
N SER A 91 5.77 -7.33 4.63
CA SER A 91 5.28 -5.96 4.87
C SER A 91 4.56 -5.86 6.21
N LYS A 92 4.34 -4.64 6.69
CA LYS A 92 3.57 -4.40 7.93
C LYS A 92 2.16 -4.98 7.84
N SER A 93 1.50 -4.89 6.67
CA SER A 93 0.17 -5.49 6.49
C SER A 93 0.19 -7.02 6.62
N GLU A 94 1.20 -7.70 6.09
CA GLU A 94 1.36 -9.15 6.24
C GLU A 94 1.67 -9.55 7.68
N LEU A 95 2.52 -8.80 8.38
CA LEU A 95 2.86 -9.04 9.79
C LEU A 95 1.65 -8.90 10.71
N LEU A 96 0.76 -7.95 10.41
CA LEU A 96 -0.48 -7.73 11.14
C LEU A 96 -1.64 -8.64 10.69
N GLY A 97 -1.42 -9.47 9.66
CA GLY A 97 -2.43 -10.38 9.13
C GLY A 97 -3.56 -9.70 8.34
N LEU A 98 -3.36 -8.46 7.90
CA LEU A 98 -4.36 -7.65 7.22
C LEU A 98 -4.61 -8.14 5.78
N GLY A 99 -5.84 -7.96 5.31
CA GLY A 99 -6.23 -8.18 3.91
C GLY A 99 -7.07 -9.41 3.58
N ASP A 100 -7.39 -10.27 4.55
CA ASP A 100 -8.25 -11.46 4.30
C ASP A 100 -9.66 -11.08 3.83
N HIS A 101 -10.15 -9.90 4.24
CA HIS A 101 -11.46 -9.38 3.89
C HIS A 101 -11.43 -8.31 2.81
N GLU A 102 -10.27 -8.08 2.18
CA GLU A 102 -10.07 -6.96 1.25
C GLU A 102 -9.84 -7.41 -0.20
N PHE A 103 -9.88 -8.73 -0.47
CA PHE A 103 -9.99 -9.26 -1.82
C PHE A 103 -11.45 -9.27 -2.27
N VAL A 104 -11.89 -8.18 -2.91
CA VAL A 104 -13.27 -7.90 -3.28
C VAL A 104 -13.36 -7.73 -4.80
N PRO A 105 -13.82 -8.75 -5.55
CA PRO A 105 -14.05 -8.62 -6.98
C PRO A 105 -15.09 -7.53 -7.29
N TRP A 106 -14.89 -6.79 -8.38
CA TRP A 106 -15.84 -5.77 -8.79
C TRP A 106 -17.14 -6.41 -9.33
N ASN A 107 -18.27 -6.07 -8.71
CA ASN A 107 -19.60 -6.42 -9.22
C ASN A 107 -20.02 -5.44 -10.31
N ILE A 108 -20.06 -5.91 -11.56
CA ILE A 108 -20.53 -5.13 -12.72
C ILE A 108 -22.05 -5.29 -12.83
N GLY A 109 -22.82 -4.23 -12.61
CA GLY A 109 -24.28 -4.21 -12.76
C GLY A 109 -25.01 -3.50 -11.62
N VAL A 110 -26.36 -3.56 -11.62
CA VAL A 110 -27.18 -3.09 -10.49
C VAL A 110 -27.07 -4.12 -9.37
N VAL A 111 -26.50 -3.69 -8.24
CA VAL A 111 -26.49 -4.46 -7.00
C VAL A 111 -27.81 -4.17 -6.29
N GLY A 112 -28.64 -5.20 -6.12
CA GLY A 112 -29.92 -5.11 -5.39
C GLY A 112 -29.75 -5.10 -3.88
#